data_AF-A0A5S5BW80-F1
#
_entry.id   AF-A0A5S5BW80-F1
#
_cell.length_a   1.000
_cell.length_b   1.000
_cell.length_c   1.000
_cell.angle_alpha   90.00
_cell.angle_beta   90.00
_cell.angle_gamma   90.00
#
_symmetry.space_group_name_H-M   'P 1'
#
loop_
_entity.id
_entity.type
_entity.pdbx_description
1 polymer ?
#
loop_
_entity_poly.entity_id
_entity_poly.type
_entity_poly.pdbx_seq_one_letter_code
_entity_poly.pdbx_strand_id
1 'polypeptide(L)'
;MTDEWGFYERLTESEQMRILVNIGYKSEMPLAEHSDLLSVTLNLYTVRQTTQTKKALIVQLELFESKLEKWASGTFGAKYVGRINTSTRLEFYYYMPKGAFSATAFQEWMQQEWTFRAQHYVKDDAVWEFYGFLLPNRLEELFVHNAHMIYALLHKGDNIGQPRNVYHWLLFAQAEDRTAVEPTLRQLGYRIEKERPGEPDEGYPFPLVISRFDDVKLDTVNERVRELYGVISGYDSRYDGWGSTMRISSTGRFRQNVKRLLNTTLRRFHLGRR
;
A
#
# COMPACT_ATOMS: atom_id res chain seq x y z
N MET A 1 -10.84 6.57 18.57
CA MET A 1 -10.46 5.50 17.62
C MET A 1 -9.83 6.19 16.44
N THR A 2 -8.51 6.13 16.35
CA THR A 2 -7.75 6.56 15.17
C THR A 2 -7.94 5.46 14.12
N ASP A 3 -8.88 5.70 13.20
CA ASP A 3 -9.34 4.70 12.22
C ASP A 3 -8.70 4.99 10.86
N GLU A 4 -7.38 4.89 10.81
CA GLU A 4 -6.58 5.17 9.63
C GLU A 4 -5.95 3.87 9.14
N TRP A 5 -6.45 3.32 8.03
CA TRP A 5 -6.06 1.99 7.55
C TRP A 5 -5.18 2.09 6.29
N GLY A 6 -4.01 1.49 6.35
CA GLY A 6 -3.12 1.28 5.21
C GLY A 6 -3.23 -0.16 4.68
N PHE A 7 -3.30 -0.31 3.36
CA PHE A 7 -3.24 -1.62 2.69
C PHE A 7 -2.10 -1.64 1.67
N TYR A 8 -1.23 -2.63 1.77
CA TYR A 8 -0.10 -2.79 0.86
C TYR A 8 0.36 -4.24 0.74
N GLU A 9 1.22 -4.51 -0.25
CA GLU A 9 1.82 -5.83 -0.44
C GLU A 9 3.30 -5.80 -0.11
N ARG A 10 3.77 -6.83 0.60
CA ARG A 10 5.17 -7.08 0.92
C ARG A 10 5.61 -8.38 0.27
N LEU A 11 6.70 -8.33 -0.48
CA LEU A 11 7.35 -9.50 -1.07
C LEU A 11 8.56 -9.87 -0.23
N THR A 12 8.55 -11.08 0.31
CA THR A 12 9.70 -11.69 0.97
C THR A 12 10.30 -12.76 0.06
N GLU A 13 11.45 -13.32 0.43
CA GLU A 13 12.06 -14.43 -0.31
C GLU A 13 11.15 -15.67 -0.36
N SER A 14 10.32 -15.86 0.67
CA SER A 14 9.49 -17.07 0.83
C SER A 14 8.04 -16.88 0.40
N GLU A 15 7.48 -15.68 0.53
CA GLU A 15 6.06 -15.44 0.25
C GLU A 15 5.68 -13.98 -0.04
N GLN A 16 4.52 -13.82 -0.68
CA GLN A 16 3.81 -12.55 -0.84
C GLN A 16 2.79 -12.37 0.28
N MET A 17 2.90 -11.26 0.99
CA MET A 17 2.04 -10.86 2.09
C MET A 17 1.17 -9.67 1.66
N ARG A 18 -0.13 -9.74 1.92
CA ARG A 18 -1.05 -8.59 1.85
C ARG A 18 -1.30 -8.12 3.26
N ILE A 19 -0.87 -6.91 3.56
CA ILE A 19 -0.89 -6.35 4.90
C ILE A 19 -1.97 -5.27 4.93
N LEU A 20 -2.89 -5.40 5.88
CA LEU A 20 -3.81 -4.34 6.27
C LEU A 20 -3.41 -3.92 7.68
N VAL A 21 -3.03 -2.67 7.89
CA VAL A 21 -2.55 -2.17 9.19
C VAL A 21 -3.27 -0.87 9.53
N ASN A 22 -3.66 -0.70 10.78
CA ASN A 22 -4.15 0.58 11.27
C ASN A 22 -2.93 1.47 11.54
N ILE A 23 -2.63 2.39 10.64
CA ILE A 23 -1.51 3.35 10.74
C ILE A 23 -1.77 4.46 11.76
N GLY A 24 -3.00 4.60 12.25
CA GLY A 24 -3.39 5.60 13.23
C GLY A 24 -2.68 5.46 14.58
N TYR A 25 -2.18 4.28 14.92
CA TYR A 25 -1.38 4.08 16.13
C TYR A 25 0.09 4.54 15.98
N LYS A 26 0.56 4.89 14.77
CA LYS A 26 1.97 5.27 14.54
C LYS A 26 2.42 6.47 15.37
N SER A 27 1.53 7.42 15.66
CA SER A 27 1.82 8.58 16.52
C SER A 27 1.63 8.32 18.02
N GLU A 28 0.98 7.21 18.38
CA GLU A 28 0.61 6.87 19.76
C GLU A 28 1.41 5.66 20.31
N MET A 29 2.17 4.98 19.45
CA MET A 29 2.97 3.81 19.80
C MET A 29 4.22 4.18 20.61
N PRO A 30 4.59 3.41 21.65
CA PRO A 30 3.83 2.29 22.23
C PRO A 30 2.75 2.77 23.21
N LEU A 31 1.62 2.05 23.25
CA LEU A 31 0.63 2.24 24.30
C LEU A 31 1.08 1.50 25.57
N ALA A 32 1.44 2.24 26.61
CA ALA A 32 2.03 1.68 27.84
C ALA A 32 1.13 0.62 28.52
N GLU A 33 -0.19 0.72 28.37
CA GLU A 33 -1.15 -0.22 28.94
C GLU A 33 -1.34 -1.50 28.10
N HIS A 34 -0.76 -1.58 26.91
CA HIS A 34 -0.98 -2.66 25.93
C HIS A 34 0.34 -3.27 25.45
N SER A 35 1.00 -4.06 26.29
CA SER A 35 2.32 -4.64 25.98
C SER A 35 2.27 -6.03 25.33
N ASP A 36 1.17 -6.76 25.44
CA ASP A 36 1.12 -8.14 24.93
C ASP A 36 0.56 -8.14 23.50
N LEU A 37 1.32 -8.73 22.57
CA LEU A 37 0.89 -9.03 21.22
C LEU A 37 0.12 -10.36 21.22
N LEU A 38 -1.11 -10.33 20.69
CA LEU A 38 -1.89 -11.51 20.33
C LEU A 38 -1.93 -11.65 18.81
N SER A 39 -1.55 -12.81 18.30
CA SER A 39 -1.81 -13.24 16.94
C SER A 39 -2.84 -14.36 16.92
N VAL A 40 -3.80 -14.29 15.99
CA VAL A 40 -4.77 -15.35 15.71
C VAL A 40 -4.63 -15.77 14.25
N THR A 41 -4.27 -17.02 14.00
CA THR A 41 -3.96 -17.55 12.66
C THR A 41 -5.01 -18.56 12.20
N LEU A 42 -5.60 -18.29 11.04
CA LEU A 42 -6.46 -19.21 10.31
C LEU A 42 -5.67 -19.88 9.17
N ASN A 43 -5.75 -21.21 9.08
CA ASN A 43 -5.26 -21.93 7.91
C ASN A 43 -6.32 -21.89 6.80
N LEU A 44 -5.99 -21.26 5.66
CA LEU A 44 -6.92 -21.07 4.55
C LEU A 44 -7.09 -22.31 3.66
N TYR A 45 -6.20 -23.31 3.75
CA TYR A 45 -6.27 -24.51 2.93
C TYR A 45 -7.57 -25.29 3.21
N THR A 46 -7.86 -25.57 4.48
CA THR A 46 -9.07 -26.30 4.89
C THR A 46 -10.33 -25.50 4.60
N VAL A 47 -10.31 -24.19 4.82
CA VAL A 47 -11.48 -23.33 4.56
C VAL A 47 -11.81 -23.33 3.07
N ARG A 48 -10.80 -23.21 2.20
CA ARG A 48 -10.98 -23.22 0.74
C ARG A 48 -11.52 -24.54 0.18
N GLN A 49 -11.18 -25.68 0.79
CA GLN A 49 -11.69 -26.98 0.33
C GLN A 49 -13.18 -27.16 0.60
N THR A 50 -13.69 -26.57 1.67
CA THR A 50 -15.08 -26.74 2.11
C THR A 50 -16.01 -25.66 1.54
N THR A 51 -15.50 -24.47 1.20
CA THR A 51 -16.33 -23.38 0.69
C THR A 51 -16.58 -23.48 -0.82
N GLN A 52 -17.86 -23.43 -1.22
CA GLN A 52 -18.29 -23.61 -2.62
C GLN A 52 -17.81 -22.52 -3.59
N THR A 53 -17.67 -21.26 -3.12
CA THR A 53 -17.26 -20.13 -3.99
C THR A 53 -16.30 -19.19 -3.28
N LYS A 54 -15.43 -18.52 -4.06
CA LYS A 54 -14.51 -17.49 -3.55
C LYS A 54 -15.24 -16.35 -2.86
N LYS A 55 -16.42 -15.94 -3.38
CA LYS A 55 -17.21 -14.86 -2.80
C LYS A 55 -17.78 -15.24 -1.44
N ALA A 56 -18.32 -16.45 -1.29
CA ALA A 56 -18.81 -16.94 -0.01
C ALA A 56 -17.69 -17.04 1.03
N LEU A 57 -16.49 -17.45 0.62
CA LEU A 57 -15.31 -17.50 1.48
C LEU A 57 -14.94 -16.12 2.03
N ILE A 58 -14.91 -15.10 1.17
CA ILE A 58 -14.59 -13.73 1.57
C ILE A 58 -15.60 -13.23 2.62
N VAL A 59 -16.90 -13.38 2.34
CA VAL A 59 -17.97 -12.96 3.28
C VAL A 59 -17.86 -13.70 4.61
N GLN A 60 -17.55 -15.00 4.59
CA GLN A 60 -17.37 -15.79 5.79
C GLN A 60 -16.17 -15.31 6.63
N LEU A 61 -15.04 -14.97 5.98
CA LEU A 61 -13.84 -14.45 6.66
C LEU A 61 -14.06 -13.03 7.22
N GLU A 62 -14.73 -12.15 6.48
CA GLU A 62 -15.07 -10.79 6.93
C GLU A 62 -16.00 -10.81 8.16
N LEU A 63 -16.97 -11.72 8.16
CA LEU A 63 -17.86 -11.91 9.31
C LEU A 63 -17.09 -12.44 10.52
N PHE A 64 -16.18 -13.40 10.31
CA PHE A 64 -15.34 -13.91 11.39
C PHE A 64 -14.44 -12.83 11.97
N GLU A 65 -13.75 -12.05 11.14
CA GLU A 65 -12.91 -10.93 11.57
C GLU A 65 -13.71 -9.94 12.43
N SER A 66 -14.89 -9.53 11.96
CA SER A 66 -15.77 -8.61 12.68
C SER A 66 -16.20 -9.14 14.05
N LYS A 67 -16.44 -10.45 14.16
CA LYS A 67 -16.80 -11.10 15.42
C LYS A 67 -15.59 -11.22 16.35
N LEU A 68 -14.45 -11.64 15.81
CA LEU A 68 -13.20 -11.81 16.54
C LEU A 68 -12.74 -10.47 17.14
N GLU A 69 -12.79 -9.40 16.36
CA GLU A 69 -12.42 -8.06 16.81
C GLU A 69 -13.30 -7.61 17.99
N LYS A 70 -14.62 -7.72 17.85
CA LYS A 70 -15.57 -7.34 18.91
C LYS A 70 -15.34 -8.15 20.18
N TRP A 71 -15.15 -9.46 20.04
CA TRP A 71 -14.92 -10.36 21.16
C TRP A 71 -13.58 -10.08 21.84
N ALA A 72 -12.47 -10.01 21.11
CA ALA A 72 -11.14 -9.76 21.66
C ALA A 72 -11.07 -8.38 22.36
N SER A 73 -11.69 -7.36 21.77
CA SER A 73 -11.81 -6.04 22.39
C SER A 73 -12.63 -6.06 23.68
N GLY A 74 -13.78 -6.74 23.69
CA GLY A 74 -14.65 -6.82 24.87
C GLY A 74 -14.13 -7.71 25.99
N THR A 75 -13.46 -8.82 25.66
CA THR A 75 -13.01 -9.83 26.63
C THR A 75 -11.60 -9.55 27.16
N PHE A 76 -10.69 -9.07 26.30
CA PHE A 76 -9.28 -8.86 26.66
C PHE A 76 -8.87 -7.39 26.63
N GLY A 77 -9.77 -6.45 26.32
CA GLY A 77 -9.40 -5.04 26.14
C GLY A 77 -8.45 -4.84 24.94
N ALA A 78 -8.45 -5.77 23.99
CA ALA A 78 -7.50 -5.81 22.89
C ALA A 78 -7.80 -4.73 21.83
N LYS A 79 -6.74 -4.16 21.26
CA LYS A 79 -6.76 -3.19 20.15
C LYS A 79 -6.37 -3.91 18.88
N TYR A 80 -7.25 -3.92 17.90
CA TYR A 80 -6.96 -4.48 16.58
C TYR A 80 -6.01 -3.55 15.83
N VAL A 81 -4.86 -4.07 15.40
CA VAL A 81 -3.83 -3.26 14.73
C VAL A 81 -3.61 -3.66 13.28
N GLY A 82 -4.05 -4.85 12.86
CA GLY A 82 -3.94 -5.25 11.47
C GLY A 82 -4.01 -6.76 11.23
N ARG A 83 -3.87 -7.12 9.97
CA ARG A 83 -3.83 -8.51 9.50
C ARG A 83 -2.82 -8.71 8.39
N ILE A 84 -2.30 -9.93 8.33
CA ILE A 84 -1.47 -10.42 7.22
C ILE A 84 -2.23 -11.54 6.52
N ASN A 85 -2.41 -11.39 5.21
CA ASN A 85 -3.02 -12.39 4.35
C ASN A 85 -1.99 -12.92 3.35
N THR A 86 -1.83 -14.23 3.33
CA THR A 86 -0.90 -14.93 2.42
C THR A 86 -1.69 -15.94 1.56
N SER A 87 -0.99 -16.74 0.76
CA SER A 87 -1.65 -17.79 -0.02
C SER A 87 -2.28 -18.89 0.85
N THR A 88 -1.74 -19.13 2.05
CA THR A 88 -2.06 -20.27 2.93
C THR A 88 -2.67 -19.90 4.27
N ARG A 89 -2.46 -18.68 4.77
CA ARG A 89 -2.94 -18.26 6.10
C ARG A 89 -3.47 -16.83 6.11
N LEU A 90 -4.37 -16.58 7.06
CA LEU A 90 -4.85 -15.27 7.44
C LEU A 90 -4.57 -15.07 8.93
N GLU A 91 -3.84 -14.03 9.27
CA GLU A 91 -3.37 -13.74 10.62
C GLU A 91 -3.91 -12.39 11.08
N PHE A 92 -4.52 -12.34 12.25
CA PHE A 92 -5.04 -11.13 12.88
C PHE A 92 -4.18 -10.76 14.07
N TYR A 93 -3.83 -9.49 14.19
CA TYR A 93 -2.91 -8.99 15.20
C TYR A 93 -3.57 -7.95 16.09
N TYR A 94 -3.40 -8.14 17.39
CA TYR A 94 -3.96 -7.28 18.43
C TYR A 94 -2.90 -6.98 19.48
N TYR A 95 -2.95 -5.78 20.08
CA TYR A 95 -2.25 -5.50 21.33
C TYR A 95 -3.24 -5.46 22.48
N MET A 96 -2.89 -6.02 23.63
CA MET A 96 -3.76 -6.13 24.80
C MET A 96 -2.98 -5.85 26.09
N PRO A 97 -3.67 -5.54 27.20
CA PRO A 97 -3.03 -5.43 28.50
C PRO A 97 -2.31 -6.70 28.90
N LYS A 98 -1.21 -6.52 29.63
CA LYS A 98 -0.33 -7.62 30.04
C LYS A 98 -1.10 -8.69 30.81
N GLY A 99 -0.99 -9.93 30.36
CA GLY A 99 -1.64 -11.08 31.00
C GLY A 99 -3.16 -11.14 30.84
N ALA A 100 -3.77 -10.30 29.99
CA ALA A 100 -5.22 -10.31 29.78
C ALA A 100 -5.73 -11.56 29.04
N PHE A 101 -4.87 -12.24 28.28
CA PHE A 101 -5.29 -13.38 27.44
C PHE A 101 -5.66 -14.61 28.26
N SER A 102 -6.81 -15.22 27.93
CA SER A 102 -7.24 -16.52 28.44
C SER A 102 -7.35 -17.52 27.30
N ALA A 103 -6.46 -18.52 27.29
CA ALA A 103 -6.49 -19.60 26.30
C ALA A 103 -7.80 -20.39 26.36
N THR A 104 -8.35 -20.62 27.55
CA THR A 104 -9.64 -21.31 27.73
C THR A 104 -10.78 -20.54 27.08
N ALA A 105 -10.89 -19.23 27.38
CA ALA A 105 -11.93 -18.39 26.80
C ALA A 105 -11.82 -18.31 25.27
N PHE A 106 -10.58 -18.27 24.74
CA PHE A 106 -10.34 -18.32 23.30
C PHE A 106 -10.82 -19.64 22.67
N GLN A 107 -10.50 -20.79 23.29
CA GLN A 107 -10.93 -22.08 22.76
C GLN A 107 -12.45 -22.25 22.79
N GLU A 108 -13.11 -21.82 23.86
CA GLU A 108 -14.57 -21.86 23.99
C GLU A 108 -15.25 -21.00 22.93
N TRP A 109 -14.79 -19.76 22.74
CA TRP A 109 -15.32 -18.86 21.72
C TRP A 109 -15.09 -19.41 20.31
N MET A 110 -13.89 -19.92 20.02
CA MET A 110 -13.55 -20.51 18.73
C MET A 110 -14.44 -21.69 18.37
N GLN A 111 -14.75 -22.58 19.32
CA GLN A 111 -15.64 -23.73 19.09
C GLN A 111 -17.08 -23.31 18.73
N GLN A 112 -17.53 -22.15 19.21
CA GLN A 112 -18.87 -21.63 18.95
C GLN A 112 -18.94 -20.88 17.62
N GLU A 113 -17.92 -20.09 17.31
CA GLU A 113 -17.97 -19.10 16.22
C GLU A 113 -17.28 -19.56 14.93
N TRP A 114 -16.44 -20.59 14.98
CA TRP A 114 -15.66 -21.01 13.82
C TRP A 114 -15.47 -22.54 13.72
N THR A 115 -15.79 -23.08 12.54
CA THR A 115 -15.77 -24.53 12.31
C THR A 115 -14.36 -25.09 12.11
N PHE A 116 -13.39 -24.26 11.72
CA PHE A 116 -12.04 -24.72 11.41
C PHE A 116 -11.08 -24.46 12.57
N ARG A 117 -9.97 -25.19 12.60
CA ARG A 117 -8.92 -24.96 13.60
C ARG A 117 -8.25 -23.60 13.36
N ALA A 118 -8.21 -22.77 14.40
CA ALA A 118 -7.31 -21.62 14.47
C ALA A 118 -6.18 -21.87 15.46
N GLN A 119 -5.09 -21.16 15.28
CA GLN A 119 -3.98 -21.09 16.24
C GLN A 119 -3.94 -19.70 16.86
N HIS A 120 -3.41 -19.60 18.06
CA HIS A 120 -3.09 -18.32 18.67
C HIS A 120 -1.62 -18.32 19.12
N TYR A 121 -1.06 -17.13 19.20
CA TYR A 121 0.27 -16.89 19.75
C TYR A 121 0.23 -15.62 20.58
N VAL A 122 0.84 -15.64 21.76
CA VAL A 122 0.96 -14.49 22.65
C VAL A 122 2.43 -14.25 22.95
N LYS A 123 2.85 -12.99 22.85
CA LYS A 123 4.23 -12.56 23.10
C LYS A 123 4.22 -11.23 23.84
N ASP A 124 5.11 -11.05 24.80
CA ASP A 124 5.43 -9.73 25.36
C ASP A 124 6.14 -8.90 24.28
N ASP A 125 5.57 -7.75 23.93
CA ASP A 125 6.06 -6.80 22.94
C ASP A 125 5.79 -5.36 23.38
N ALA A 126 6.29 -5.02 24.57
CA ALA A 126 6.08 -3.72 25.21
C ALA A 126 6.48 -2.49 24.36
N VAL A 127 7.40 -2.66 23.40
CA VAL A 127 7.86 -1.60 22.51
C VAL A 127 7.16 -1.62 21.15
N TRP A 128 6.20 -2.52 20.95
CA TRP A 128 5.44 -2.69 19.71
C TRP A 128 6.33 -2.93 18.48
N GLU A 129 7.39 -3.74 18.66
CA GLU A 129 8.33 -4.10 17.60
C GLU A 129 7.59 -4.73 16.40
N PHE A 130 6.60 -5.60 16.67
CA PHE A 130 5.85 -6.25 15.61
C PHE A 130 4.94 -5.29 14.85
N TYR A 131 4.32 -4.32 15.53
CA TYR A 131 3.58 -3.27 14.84
C TYR A 131 4.50 -2.45 13.92
N GLY A 132 5.72 -2.13 14.37
CA GLY A 132 6.74 -1.51 13.53
C GLY A 132 7.00 -2.32 12.25
N PHE A 133 7.05 -3.65 12.33
CA PHE A 133 7.12 -4.52 11.17
C PHE A 133 5.86 -4.43 10.28
N LEU A 134 4.65 -4.31 10.85
CA LEU A 134 3.42 -4.15 10.08
C LEU A 134 3.31 -2.82 9.33
N LEU A 135 4.08 -1.80 9.70
CA LEU A 135 4.10 -0.54 8.97
C LEU A 135 4.85 -0.70 7.64
N PRO A 136 4.41 0.00 6.57
CA PRO A 136 5.13 -0.02 5.31
C PRO A 136 6.51 0.62 5.50
N ASN A 137 7.53 0.01 4.91
CA ASN A 137 8.82 0.68 4.75
C ASN A 137 8.73 1.76 3.66
N ARG A 138 9.78 2.57 3.52
CA ARG A 138 9.78 3.70 2.58
C ARG A 138 9.53 3.28 1.12
N LEU A 139 10.05 2.13 0.69
CA LEU A 139 9.83 1.62 -0.65
C LEU A 139 8.36 1.15 -0.84
N GLU A 140 7.79 0.53 0.17
CA GLU A 140 6.39 0.11 0.17
C GLU A 140 5.43 1.31 0.16
N GLU A 141 5.75 2.39 0.89
CA GLU A 141 5.02 3.66 0.81
C GLU A 141 5.00 4.20 -0.65
N LEU A 142 6.13 4.13 -1.35
CA LEU A 142 6.21 4.52 -2.76
C LEU A 142 5.34 3.62 -3.65
N PHE A 143 5.28 2.31 -3.41
CA PHE A 143 4.41 1.41 -4.18
C PHE A 143 2.92 1.67 -3.94
N VAL A 144 2.52 1.98 -2.70
CA VAL A 144 1.16 2.42 -2.39
C VAL A 144 0.83 3.72 -3.13
N HIS A 145 1.76 4.68 -3.11
CA HIS A 145 1.60 5.93 -3.84
C HIS A 145 1.46 5.70 -5.36
N ASN A 146 2.28 4.82 -5.93
CA ASN A 146 2.19 4.44 -7.34
C ASN A 146 0.81 3.86 -7.68
N ALA A 147 0.28 2.96 -6.85
CA ALA A 147 -1.06 2.40 -7.06
C ALA A 147 -2.14 3.49 -7.10
N HIS A 148 -2.08 4.47 -6.18
CA HIS A 148 -2.99 5.62 -6.18
C HIS A 148 -2.85 6.49 -7.45
N MET A 149 -1.62 6.76 -7.88
CA MET A 149 -1.37 7.53 -9.11
C MET A 149 -1.89 6.80 -10.36
N ILE A 150 -1.62 5.50 -10.49
CA ILE A 150 -2.10 4.70 -11.63
C ILE A 150 -3.62 4.62 -11.65
N TYR A 151 -4.25 4.42 -10.48
CA TYR A 151 -5.70 4.48 -10.36
C TYR A 151 -6.24 5.84 -10.85
N ALA A 152 -5.64 6.95 -10.40
CA ALA A 152 -6.04 8.28 -10.84
C ALA A 152 -5.88 8.50 -12.36
N LEU A 153 -4.81 7.97 -12.97
CA LEU A 153 -4.58 8.02 -14.41
C LEU A 153 -5.66 7.24 -15.19
N LEU A 154 -5.94 6.00 -14.76
CA LEU A 154 -7.01 5.17 -15.34
C LEU A 154 -8.37 5.86 -15.26
N HIS A 155 -8.70 6.45 -14.11
CA HIS A 155 -9.95 7.19 -13.91
C HIS A 155 -10.06 8.44 -14.79
N LYS A 156 -8.93 9.05 -15.16
CA LYS A 156 -8.86 10.16 -16.11
C LYS A 156 -8.84 9.71 -17.59
N GLY A 157 -8.91 8.40 -17.85
CA GLY A 157 -8.97 7.83 -19.20
C GLY A 157 -7.61 7.68 -19.89
N ASP A 158 -6.53 7.69 -19.12
CA ASP A 158 -5.18 7.43 -19.60
C ASP A 158 -5.02 5.98 -20.11
N ASN A 159 -4.32 5.81 -21.22
CA ASN A 159 -3.91 4.50 -21.72
C ASN A 159 -2.57 4.11 -21.10
N ILE A 160 -2.57 3.63 -19.86
CA ILE A 160 -1.35 3.36 -19.09
C ILE A 160 -0.39 2.38 -19.77
N GLY A 161 -0.86 1.53 -20.69
CA GLY A 161 -0.03 0.62 -21.47
C GLY A 161 0.67 1.24 -22.68
N GLN A 162 0.39 2.50 -23.03
CA GLN A 162 1.07 3.20 -24.11
C GLN A 162 2.40 3.79 -23.63
N PRO A 163 3.54 3.38 -24.24
CA PRO A 163 4.85 3.92 -23.89
C PRO A 163 4.97 5.44 -24.07
N ARG A 164 5.73 6.08 -23.18
CA ARG A 164 5.92 7.52 -23.09
C ARG A 164 7.18 7.85 -22.29
N ASN A 165 7.61 9.11 -22.33
CA ASN A 165 8.64 9.57 -21.39
C ASN A 165 8.06 9.61 -19.97
N VAL A 166 8.63 8.79 -19.10
CA VAL A 166 8.42 8.78 -17.66
C VAL A 166 9.62 9.48 -17.03
N TYR A 167 9.35 10.51 -16.25
CA TYR A 167 10.36 11.28 -15.54
C TYR A 167 10.41 10.81 -14.09
N HIS A 168 11.60 10.79 -13.52
CA HIS A 168 11.85 10.47 -12.11
C HIS A 168 12.69 11.57 -11.49
N TRP A 169 12.41 11.87 -10.22
CA TRP A 169 13.11 12.86 -9.42
C TRP A 169 13.84 12.16 -8.29
N LEU A 170 15.16 12.34 -8.30
CA LEU A 170 16.08 11.86 -7.27
C LEU A 170 16.66 13.09 -6.58
N LEU A 171 16.68 13.11 -5.25
CA LEU A 171 17.21 14.22 -4.46
C LEU A 171 18.45 13.74 -3.71
N PHE A 172 19.50 14.56 -3.68
CA PHE A 172 20.77 14.24 -3.02
C PHE A 172 21.16 15.34 -2.04
N ALA A 173 21.74 14.94 -0.92
CA ALA A 173 22.30 15.85 0.07
C ALA A 173 23.64 16.46 -0.41
N GLN A 174 24.42 15.70 -1.18
CA GLN A 174 25.74 16.10 -1.70
C GLN A 174 25.76 16.16 -3.24
N ALA A 175 26.50 17.10 -3.81
CA ALA A 175 26.61 17.28 -5.26
C ALA A 175 27.42 16.15 -5.92
N GLU A 176 28.38 15.60 -5.17
CA GLU A 176 29.26 14.51 -5.54
C GLU A 176 28.45 13.23 -5.76
N ASP A 177 27.54 12.90 -4.84
CA ASP A 177 26.66 11.72 -4.93
C ASP A 177 25.75 11.79 -6.15
N ARG A 178 25.15 12.96 -6.38
CA ARG A 178 24.33 13.25 -7.57
C ARG A 178 25.10 13.03 -8.87
N THR A 179 26.39 13.37 -8.90
CA THR A 179 27.23 13.21 -10.09
C THR A 179 27.73 11.76 -10.23
N ALA A 180 28.04 11.11 -9.12
CA ALA A 180 28.56 9.74 -9.08
C ALA A 180 27.55 8.70 -9.60
N VAL A 181 26.25 8.95 -9.44
CA VAL A 181 25.19 8.01 -9.87
C VAL A 181 24.89 8.06 -11.38
N GLU A 182 25.26 9.14 -12.08
CA GLU A 182 24.88 9.34 -13.50
C GLU A 182 25.34 8.20 -14.44
N PRO A 183 26.58 7.67 -14.35
CA PRO A 183 27.02 6.57 -15.23
C PRO A 183 26.16 5.32 -15.07
N THR A 184 25.81 4.94 -13.83
CA THR A 184 24.95 3.79 -13.53
C THR A 184 23.56 3.99 -14.13
N LEU A 185 22.96 5.17 -13.97
CA LEU A 185 21.65 5.49 -14.55
C LEU A 185 21.65 5.41 -16.07
N ARG A 186 22.72 5.89 -16.73
CA ARG A 186 22.88 5.78 -18.19
C ARG A 186 23.00 4.32 -18.64
N GLN A 187 23.77 3.51 -17.92
CA GLN A 187 23.90 2.08 -18.21
C GLN A 187 22.57 1.34 -18.08
N LEU A 188 21.74 1.73 -17.11
CA LEU A 188 20.38 1.22 -16.95
C LEU A 188 19.41 1.73 -18.02
N GLY A 189 19.80 2.68 -18.87
CA GLY A 189 19.00 3.20 -19.98
C GLY A 189 18.23 4.48 -19.68
N TYR A 190 18.51 5.15 -18.55
CA TYR A 190 17.93 6.46 -18.25
C TYR A 190 18.69 7.59 -18.95
N ARG A 191 17.94 8.60 -19.38
CA ARG A 191 18.46 9.87 -19.87
C ARG A 191 18.51 10.87 -18.71
N ILE A 192 19.64 11.56 -18.56
CA ILE A 192 19.76 12.70 -17.64
C ILE A 192 19.14 13.96 -18.29
N GLU A 193 18.13 14.54 -17.65
CA GLU A 193 17.36 15.67 -18.18
C GLU A 193 17.93 17.01 -17.70
N LYS A 194 18.96 17.52 -18.40
CA LYS A 194 19.64 18.78 -18.05
C LYS A 194 18.76 20.02 -18.19
N GLU A 195 17.78 19.98 -19.08
CA GLU A 195 16.87 21.09 -19.39
C GLU A 195 15.66 21.14 -18.45
N ARG A 196 15.52 20.15 -17.56
CA ARG A 196 14.43 20.07 -16.59
C ARG A 196 14.99 20.15 -15.17
N PRO A 197 15.02 21.35 -14.57
CA PRO A 197 15.44 21.45 -13.18
C PRO A 197 14.43 20.73 -12.28
N GLY A 198 14.93 20.00 -11.29
CA GLY A 198 14.11 19.55 -10.17
C GLY A 198 14.04 20.64 -9.10
N GLU A 199 13.11 20.48 -8.16
CA GLU A 199 12.98 21.38 -7.02
C GLU A 199 13.83 20.83 -5.86
N PRO A 200 14.73 21.64 -5.27
CA PRO A 200 15.42 21.28 -4.03
C PRO A 200 14.43 21.03 -2.88
N ASP A 201 14.82 20.20 -1.93
CA ASP A 201 14.07 20.01 -0.67
C ASP A 201 14.99 20.19 0.55
N GLU A 202 14.39 20.37 1.73
CA GLU A 202 15.13 20.48 2.98
C GLU A 202 16.01 19.24 3.20
N GLY A 203 17.32 19.47 3.39
CA GLY A 203 18.33 18.42 3.50
C GLY A 203 18.81 17.83 2.17
N TYR A 204 18.13 18.10 1.05
CA TYR A 204 18.49 17.56 -0.28
C TYR A 204 18.53 18.66 -1.36
N PRO A 205 19.57 19.50 -1.39
CA PRO A 205 19.63 20.66 -2.28
C PRO A 205 20.01 20.32 -3.73
N PHE A 206 20.39 19.07 -4.04
CA PHE A 206 20.90 18.68 -5.35
C PHE A 206 19.95 17.71 -6.08
N PRO A 207 18.88 18.22 -6.72
CA PRO A 207 17.96 17.37 -7.48
C PRO A 207 18.59 16.87 -8.79
N LEU A 208 18.23 15.65 -9.17
CA LEU A 208 18.53 15.03 -10.44
C LEU A 208 17.23 14.54 -11.08
N VAL A 209 16.91 15.09 -12.26
CA VAL A 209 15.78 14.64 -13.07
C VAL A 209 16.30 13.72 -14.16
N ILE A 210 15.71 12.54 -14.23
CA ILE A 210 16.00 11.55 -15.28
C ILE A 210 14.72 11.15 -15.98
N SER A 211 14.85 10.59 -17.18
CA SER A 211 13.71 10.04 -17.90
C SER A 211 14.03 8.71 -18.56
N ARG A 212 12.97 7.93 -18.82
CA ARG A 212 13.01 6.70 -19.60
C ARG A 212 11.73 6.55 -20.42
N PHE A 213 11.83 5.89 -21.56
CA PHE A 213 10.68 5.62 -22.41
C PHE A 213 10.04 4.28 -22.04
N ASP A 214 9.03 4.33 -21.19
CA ASP A 214 8.34 3.15 -20.63
C ASP A 214 6.81 3.33 -20.68
N ASP A 215 6.07 2.25 -20.44
CA ASP A 215 4.67 2.34 -20.06
C ASP A 215 4.52 2.70 -18.57
N VAL A 216 3.30 3.07 -18.16
CA VAL A 216 2.99 3.43 -16.77
C VAL A 216 2.05 2.41 -16.15
N LYS A 217 2.19 1.13 -16.50
CA LYS A 217 1.53 0.06 -15.74
C LYS A 217 2.14 -0.02 -14.35
N LEU A 218 1.33 -0.44 -13.37
CA LEU A 218 1.76 -0.50 -11.97
C LEU A 218 3.02 -1.35 -11.78
N ASP A 219 3.09 -2.51 -12.43
CA ASP A 219 4.25 -3.40 -12.32
C ASP A 219 5.51 -2.75 -12.89
N THR A 220 5.41 -2.12 -14.07
CA THR A 220 6.52 -1.40 -14.71
C THR A 220 7.03 -0.28 -13.79
N VAL A 221 6.13 0.57 -13.28
CA VAL A 221 6.49 1.69 -12.42
C VAL A 221 7.10 1.19 -11.10
N ASN A 222 6.51 0.19 -10.45
CA ASN A 222 7.06 -0.38 -9.22
C ASN A 222 8.44 -1.01 -9.44
N GLU A 223 8.66 -1.66 -10.58
CA GLU A 223 9.98 -2.18 -10.94
C GLU A 223 11.01 -1.06 -11.13
N ARG A 224 10.68 0.00 -11.88
CA ARG A 224 11.56 1.16 -12.07
C ARG A 224 11.85 1.88 -10.75
N VAL A 225 10.84 2.08 -9.91
CA VAL A 225 11.00 2.68 -8.57
C VAL A 225 11.91 1.82 -7.70
N ARG A 226 11.74 0.49 -7.69
CA ARG A 226 12.62 -0.43 -6.94
C ARG A 226 14.07 -0.35 -7.42
N GLU A 227 14.27 -0.35 -8.74
CA GLU A 227 15.60 -0.22 -9.35
C GLU A 227 16.27 1.08 -8.94
N LEU A 228 15.57 2.22 -9.08
CA LEU A 228 16.10 3.53 -8.72
C LEU A 228 16.35 3.67 -7.22
N TYR A 229 15.43 3.15 -6.39
CA TYR A 229 15.60 3.11 -4.93
C TYR A 229 16.86 2.32 -4.55
N GLY A 230 17.11 1.18 -5.20
CA GLY A 230 18.33 0.38 -4.99
C GLY A 230 19.59 1.12 -5.43
N VAL A 231 19.58 1.75 -6.60
CA VAL A 231 20.73 2.51 -7.13
C VAL A 231 21.17 3.64 -6.21
N ILE A 232 20.22 4.34 -5.59
CA ILE A 232 20.52 5.49 -4.73
C ILE A 232 20.73 5.13 -3.25
N SER A 233 20.38 3.90 -2.83
CA SER A 233 20.38 3.48 -1.42
C SER A 233 21.73 3.60 -0.68
N GLY A 234 22.85 3.63 -1.41
CA GLY A 234 24.20 3.81 -0.85
C GLY A 234 24.62 5.27 -0.65
N TYR A 235 23.77 6.23 -1.01
CA TYR A 235 24.04 7.67 -0.94
C TYR A 235 23.06 8.36 0.00
N ASP A 236 23.43 9.53 0.51
CA ASP A 236 22.50 10.37 1.28
C ASP A 236 21.50 11.05 0.32
N SER A 237 20.45 10.29 0.00
CA SER A 237 19.58 10.56 -1.12
C SER A 237 18.15 10.06 -0.88
N ARG A 238 17.22 10.60 -1.67
CA ARG A 238 15.80 10.27 -1.58
C ARG A 238 15.19 10.18 -2.97
N TYR A 239 14.40 9.13 -3.19
CA TYR A 239 13.49 9.06 -4.32
C TYR A 239 12.25 9.92 -4.01
N ASP A 240 11.99 10.93 -4.83
CA ASP A 240 10.92 11.90 -4.57
C ASP A 240 9.61 11.51 -5.26
N GLY A 241 9.69 11.07 -6.52
CA GLY A 241 8.51 10.71 -7.27
C GLY A 241 8.77 10.48 -8.75
N TRP A 242 7.69 10.19 -9.47
CA TRP A 242 7.70 10.10 -10.93
C TRP A 242 6.50 10.83 -11.52
N GLY A 243 6.55 11.03 -12.83
CA GLY A 243 5.51 11.73 -13.57
C GLY A 243 5.63 11.50 -15.06
N SER A 244 4.51 11.57 -15.77
CA SER A 244 4.47 11.43 -17.23
C SER A 244 3.33 12.26 -17.82
N THR A 245 3.39 12.49 -19.12
CA THR A 245 2.27 13.09 -19.84
C THR A 245 1.17 12.06 -20.05
N MET A 246 -0.10 12.48 -19.90
CA MET A 246 -1.21 11.58 -20.16
C MET A 246 -1.33 11.24 -21.66
N ARG A 247 -1.66 9.99 -21.94
CA ARG A 247 -2.02 9.47 -23.26
C ARG A 247 -3.48 9.06 -23.25
N ILE A 248 -4.37 9.99 -23.59
CA ILE A 248 -5.81 9.72 -23.61
C ILE A 248 -6.13 8.73 -24.74
N SER A 249 -6.77 7.61 -24.39
CA SER A 249 -7.27 6.61 -25.34
C SER A 249 -8.29 7.22 -26.32
N SER A 250 -8.35 6.70 -27.56
CA SER A 250 -9.31 7.15 -28.59
C SER A 250 -10.77 7.03 -28.15
N THR A 251 -11.11 5.98 -27.41
CA THR A 251 -12.42 5.78 -26.76
C THR A 251 -12.68 6.77 -25.61
N GLY A 252 -11.66 7.15 -24.85
CA GLY A 252 -11.72 8.20 -23.83
C GLY A 252 -11.99 9.59 -24.41
N ARG A 253 -11.34 9.93 -25.54
CA ARG A 253 -11.58 11.18 -26.28
C ARG A 253 -13.02 11.28 -26.79
N PHE A 254 -13.58 10.18 -27.29
CA PHE A 254 -14.98 10.15 -27.74
C PHE A 254 -15.95 10.44 -26.59
N ARG A 255 -15.79 9.78 -25.43
CA ARG A 255 -16.63 10.06 -24.24
C ARG A 255 -16.49 11.49 -23.72
N GLN A 256 -15.27 12.05 -23.73
CA GLN A 256 -15.03 13.43 -23.29
C GLN A 256 -15.64 14.44 -24.28
N ASN A 257 -15.53 14.20 -25.58
CA ASN A 257 -16.13 15.04 -26.62
C ASN A 257 -17.67 14.96 -26.59
N VAL A 258 -18.25 13.78 -26.36
CA VAL A 258 -19.71 13.62 -26.20
C VAL A 258 -20.21 14.34 -24.95
N LYS A 259 -19.51 14.22 -23.79
CA LYS A 259 -19.85 15.01 -22.58
C LYS A 259 -19.76 16.51 -22.81
N ARG A 260 -18.72 16.97 -23.52
CA ARG A 260 -18.50 18.39 -23.80
C ARG A 260 -19.58 18.92 -24.74
N LEU A 261 -19.93 18.18 -25.80
CA LEU A 261 -21.04 18.47 -26.71
C LEU A 261 -22.38 18.54 -25.98
N LEU A 262 -22.74 17.54 -25.17
CA LEU A 262 -23.98 17.52 -24.40
C LEU A 262 -24.09 18.72 -23.44
N ASN A 263 -22.99 19.11 -22.79
CA ASN A 263 -22.95 20.27 -21.90
C ASN A 263 -23.07 21.61 -22.66
N THR A 264 -22.50 21.75 -23.86
CA THR A 264 -22.74 22.94 -24.70
C THR A 264 -24.17 23.02 -25.24
N THR A 265 -24.79 21.88 -25.55
CA THR A 265 -26.18 21.84 -26.02
C THR A 265 -27.17 22.18 -24.91
N LEU A 266 -26.94 21.68 -23.68
CA LEU A 266 -27.73 22.04 -22.49
C LEU A 266 -27.65 23.54 -22.15
N ARG A 267 -26.46 24.16 -22.30
CA ARG A 267 -26.30 25.61 -22.11
C ARG A 267 -27.01 26.45 -23.17
N ARG A 268 -27.09 26.00 -24.43
CA ARG A 268 -27.85 26.70 -25.48
C ARG A 268 -29.36 26.57 -25.29
N PHE A 269 -29.86 25.45 -24.77
CA PHE A 269 -31.29 25.26 -24.49
C PHE A 269 -31.82 26.12 -23.32
N HIS A 270 -30.95 26.53 -22.37
CA HIS A 270 -31.34 27.43 -21.27
C HIS A 270 -31.32 28.93 -21.64
N LEU A 271 -30.73 29.32 -22.77
CA LEU A 271 -30.68 30.71 -23.23
C LEU A 271 -31.73 31.05 -24.31
N GLY A 272 -32.49 30.06 -24.81
CA GLY A 272 -33.51 30.23 -25.86
C GLY A 272 -34.97 30.19 -25.38
N ARG A 273 -35.22 30.21 -24.06
CA ARG A 273 -36.56 30.37 -23.47
C ARG A 273 -36.57 31.59 -22.56
N ARG A 274 -36.63 32.77 -23.16
CA ARG A 274 -37.14 33.99 -22.55
C ARG A 274 -38.13 34.61 -23.51
#